data_AF-A0A5B7AD57-F1
#
_entry.id   AF-A0A5B7AD57-F1
#
_cell.length_a   1.000
_cell.length_b   1.000
_cell.length_c   1.000
_cell.angle_alpha   90.00
_cell.angle_beta   90.00
_cell.angle_gamma   90.00
#
_symmetry.space_group_name_H-M   'P 1'
#
loop_
_entity.id
_entity.type
_entity.pdbx_description
1 polymer ?
#
loop_
_entity_poly.entity_id
_entity_poly.type
_entity_poly.pdbx_seq_one_letter_code
_entity_poly.pdbx_strand_id
1 'polypeptide(L)'
;MTQDSTFEFERKRNRPERYDRNVTENTLKAIKKIDKVRVDREARHHAKRMKGKKAKEQREATKELEQSIHMVKAPVALQQEPSLTLPKIKVKVSQQEAEENRMEE
;
A
#
# COMPACT_ATOMS: atom_id res chain seq x y z
N MET A 1 13.43 -1.75 1.43
CA MET A 1 14.07 -3.06 1.60
C MET A 1 15.39 -3.02 0.84
N THR A 2 16.45 -2.52 1.48
CA THR A 2 17.75 -2.22 0.82
C THR A 2 18.74 -3.38 0.87
N GLN A 3 18.56 -4.30 1.83
CA GLN A 3 19.36 -5.52 1.99
C GLN A 3 18.36 -6.68 2.00
N ASP A 4 18.23 -7.38 0.86
CA ASP A 4 17.45 -8.61 0.78
C ASP A 4 18.14 -9.63 -0.12
N SER A 5 18.03 -10.90 0.25
CA SER A 5 18.65 -12.02 -0.45
C SER A 5 18.06 -12.24 -1.84
N THR A 6 16.87 -11.74 -2.13
CA THR A 6 16.23 -11.88 -3.44
C THR A 6 16.99 -11.16 -4.54
N PHE A 7 17.68 -10.04 -4.22
CA PHE A 7 18.46 -9.27 -5.19
C PHE A 7 19.75 -9.97 -5.64
N GLU A 8 20.20 -10.98 -4.90
CA GLU A 8 21.40 -11.76 -5.24
C GLU A 8 21.21 -12.59 -6.52
N PHE A 9 19.96 -12.97 -6.83
CA PHE A 9 19.63 -13.81 -7.99
C PHE A 9 19.67 -13.06 -9.33
N GLU A 10 19.61 -11.73 -9.31
CA GLU A 10 19.59 -10.87 -10.51
C GLU A 10 21.00 -10.44 -10.97
N ARG A 11 22.06 -10.93 -10.30
CA ARG A 11 23.45 -10.55 -10.59
C ARG A 11 23.89 -10.99 -11.99
N LYS A 12 24.68 -10.14 -12.65
CA LYS A 12 25.29 -10.45 -13.94
C LYS A 12 26.26 -11.63 -13.80
N ARG A 13 26.02 -12.70 -14.57
CA ARG A 13 26.93 -13.84 -14.69
C ARG A 13 27.90 -13.61 -15.86
N ASN A 14 29.20 -13.52 -15.56
CA ASN A 14 30.23 -13.29 -16.57
C ASN A 14 30.82 -14.59 -17.17
N ARG A 15 30.29 -15.76 -16.78
CA ARG A 15 30.66 -17.06 -17.34
C ARG A 15 29.39 -17.79 -17.78
N PRO A 16 29.28 -18.17 -19.07
CA PRO A 16 28.17 -18.99 -19.52
C PRO A 16 28.35 -20.43 -19.05
N GLU A 17 27.24 -21.09 -18.73
CA GLU A 17 27.17 -22.53 -18.47
C GLU A 17 26.60 -23.23 -19.71
N ARG A 18 26.95 -24.51 -19.91
CA ARG A 18 26.33 -25.30 -20.98
C ARG A 18 24.85 -25.51 -20.68
N TYR A 19 24.04 -25.56 -21.74
CA TYR A 19 22.61 -25.81 -21.61
C TYR A 19 22.35 -27.19 -21.00
N ASP A 20 21.55 -27.20 -19.93
CA ASP A 20 20.92 -28.39 -19.36
C ASP A 20 19.43 -28.09 -19.16
N ARG A 21 18.58 -28.90 -19.78
CA ARG A 21 17.13 -28.74 -19.74
C ARG A 21 16.58 -28.71 -18.32
N ASN A 22 17.06 -29.61 -17.45
CA ASN A 22 16.59 -29.72 -16.08
C ASN A 22 16.92 -28.45 -15.28
N VAL A 23 18.10 -27.89 -15.51
CA VAL A 23 18.53 -26.63 -14.89
C VAL A 23 17.64 -25.49 -15.35
N THR A 24 17.37 -25.39 -16.66
CA THR A 24 16.50 -24.32 -17.19
C THR A 24 15.06 -24.41 -16.71
N GLU A 25 14.47 -25.60 -16.65
CA GLU A 25 13.10 -25.77 -16.15
C GLU A 25 12.99 -25.42 -14.67
N ASN A 26 13.98 -25.80 -13.86
CA ASN A 26 14.02 -25.49 -12.44
C ASN A 26 14.25 -23.99 -12.19
N THR A 27 15.11 -23.32 -12.98
CA THR A 27 15.34 -21.88 -12.84
C THR A 27 14.10 -21.08 -13.22
N LEU A 28 13.37 -21.44 -14.28
CA LEU A 28 12.11 -20.78 -14.65
C LEU A 28 11.07 -20.86 -13.52
N LYS A 29 10.93 -22.02 -12.88
CA LYS A 29 10.05 -22.18 -11.70
C LYS A 29 10.54 -21.36 -10.51
N ALA A 30 11.85 -21.32 -10.27
CA ALA A 30 12.45 -20.59 -9.16
C ALA A 30 12.28 -19.07 -9.31
N ILE A 31 12.44 -18.52 -10.51
CA ILE A 31 12.28 -17.07 -10.80
C ILE A 31 10.89 -16.59 -10.35
N LYS A 32 9.82 -17.26 -10.80
CA LYS A 32 8.43 -16.92 -10.42
C LYS A 32 8.23 -16.93 -8.90
N LYS A 33 8.86 -17.88 -8.20
CA LYS A 33 8.75 -17.99 -6.74
C LYS A 33 9.54 -16.89 -6.02
N ILE A 34 10.74 -16.55 -6.51
CA ILE A 34 11.57 -15.48 -5.96
C ILE A 34 10.87 -14.13 -6.10
N ASP A 35 10.21 -13.87 -7.23
CA ASP A 35 9.46 -12.63 -7.46
C ASP A 35 8.30 -12.47 -6.47
N LYS A 36 7.50 -13.52 -6.27
CA LYS A 36 6.43 -13.51 -5.26
C LYS A 36 6.97 -13.19 -3.86
N VAL A 37 8.07 -13.84 -3.47
CA VAL A 37 8.70 -13.61 -2.16
C VAL A 37 9.22 -12.18 -2.04
N ARG A 38 9.79 -11.61 -3.10
CA ARG A 38 10.24 -10.21 -3.12
C ARG A 38 9.09 -9.25 -2.88
N VAL A 39 8.00 -9.38 -3.65
CA VAL A 39 6.81 -8.52 -3.52
C VAL A 39 6.22 -8.60 -2.10
N ASP A 40 6.10 -9.81 -1.55
CA ASP A 40 5.58 -10.01 -0.20
C ASP A 40 6.46 -9.36 0.88
N ARG A 41 7.78 -9.37 0.70
CA ARG A 41 8.73 -8.75 1.64
C ARG A 41 8.72 -7.23 1.52
N GLU A 42 8.61 -6.70 0.30
CA GLU A 42 8.48 -5.27 0.05
C GLU A 42 7.18 -4.70 0.65
N ALA A 43 6.06 -5.38 0.43
CA ALA A 43 4.77 -5.02 1.03
C ALA A 43 4.85 -5.02 2.56
N ARG A 44 5.46 -6.05 3.17
CA ARG A 44 5.69 -6.10 4.62
C ARG A 44 6.60 -4.97 5.12
N HIS A 45 7.66 -4.66 4.39
CA HIS A 45 8.56 -3.55 4.73
C HIS A 45 7.81 -2.21 4.68
N HIS A 46 6.98 -2.00 3.65
CA HIS A 46 6.14 -0.80 3.52
C HIS A 46 5.14 -0.70 4.68
N ALA A 47 4.44 -1.78 5.00
CA ALA A 47 3.48 -1.82 6.11
C ALA A 47 4.15 -1.50 7.46
N LYS A 48 5.32 -2.08 7.73
CA LYS A 48 6.10 -1.78 8.95
C LYS A 48 6.49 -0.30 9.03
N ARG A 49 6.89 0.31 7.91
CA ARG A 49 7.21 1.74 7.83
C ARG A 49 5.99 2.62 8.12
N MET A 50 4.80 2.23 7.66
CA MET A 50 3.57 3.01 7.80
C MET A 50 2.83 2.79 9.13
N LYS A 51 3.21 1.78 9.94
CA LYS A 51 2.53 1.39 11.18
C LYS A 51 2.30 2.57 12.16
N GLY A 52 3.23 3.51 12.25
CA GLY A 52 3.13 4.65 13.17
C GLY A 52 2.33 5.86 12.66
N LYS A 53 1.97 5.91 11.37
CA LYS A 53 1.35 7.10 10.77
C LYS A 53 -0.02 7.42 11.38
N LYS A 54 -0.89 6.41 11.54
CA LYS A 54 -2.25 6.60 12.09
C LYS A 54 -2.24 7.22 13.48
N ALA A 55 -1.33 6.79 14.35
CA ALA A 55 -1.22 7.34 15.70
C ALA A 55 -0.72 8.80 15.70
N LYS A 56 0.18 9.15 14.77
CA LYS A 56 0.63 10.55 14.59
C LYS A 56 -0.51 11.43 14.07
N GLU A 57 -1.20 10.96 13.04
CA GLU A 57 -2.35 11.65 12.44
C GLU A 57 -3.46 11.91 13.47
N GLN A 58 -3.76 10.93 14.33
CA GLN A 58 -4.72 11.15 15.42
C GLN A 58 -4.26 12.23 16.41
N ARG A 59 -2.97 12.22 16.81
CA ARG A 59 -2.41 13.23 17.73
C ARG A 59 -2.40 14.63 17.11
N GLU A 60 -2.08 14.71 15.82
CA GLU A 60 -2.11 15.96 15.06
C GLU A 60 -3.56 16.46 14.96
N ALA A 61 -4.51 15.59 14.60
CA ALA A 61 -5.93 15.95 14.55
C ALA A 61 -6.50 16.40 15.90
N THR A 62 -6.13 15.75 17.02
CA THR A 62 -6.56 16.22 18.35
C THR A 62 -5.99 17.59 18.67
N LYS A 63 -4.71 17.82 18.34
CA LYS A 63 -4.04 19.10 18.57
C LYS A 63 -4.64 20.21 17.71
N GLU A 64 -4.93 19.92 16.44
CA GLU A 64 -5.60 20.84 15.53
C GLU A 64 -7.00 21.17 16.02
N LEU A 65 -7.77 20.17 16.45
CA LEU A 65 -9.11 20.37 17.02
C LEU A 65 -9.03 21.29 18.23
N GLU A 66 -8.14 21.04 19.19
CA GLU A 66 -7.93 21.88 20.38
C GLU A 66 -7.59 23.34 20.04
N GLN A 67 -6.78 23.56 19.01
CA GLN A 67 -6.37 24.92 18.59
C GLN A 67 -7.46 25.65 17.80
N SER A 68 -8.24 24.91 17.01
CA SER A 68 -9.18 25.47 16.03
C SER A 68 -10.66 25.29 16.38
N ILE A 69 -10.98 24.96 17.64
CA ILE A 69 -12.37 24.78 18.14
C ILE A 69 -13.29 25.92 17.69
N HIS A 70 -12.79 27.15 17.70
CA HIS A 70 -13.56 28.35 17.38
C HIS A 70 -14.00 28.45 15.90
N MET A 71 -13.34 27.73 14.97
CA MET A 71 -13.69 27.75 13.54
C MET A 71 -14.88 26.84 13.20
N VAL A 72 -15.23 25.92 14.10
CA VAL A 72 -16.24 24.88 13.86
C VAL A 72 -17.46 25.13 14.74
N LYS A 73 -18.65 25.21 14.12
CA LYS A 73 -19.91 25.32 14.86
C LYS A 73 -20.26 23.96 15.50
N ALA A 74 -20.74 23.98 16.74
CA ALA A 74 -21.06 22.76 17.46
C ALA A 74 -22.07 21.89 16.68
N PRO A 75 -21.92 20.55 16.67
CA PRO A 75 -22.76 19.66 15.88
C PRO A 75 -24.25 19.76 16.23
N VAL A 76 -24.58 20.07 17.49
CA VAL A 76 -25.95 20.32 17.96
C VAL A 76 -26.56 21.55 17.27
N ALA A 77 -25.77 22.61 17.06
CA ALA A 77 -26.23 23.82 16.39
C ALA A 77 -26.46 23.63 14.88
N LEU A 78 -25.87 22.61 14.25
CA LEU A 78 -26.13 22.24 12.86
C LEU A 78 -27.41 21.40 12.71
N GLN A 79 -27.84 20.68 13.75
CA GLN A 79 -29.08 19.89 13.73
C GLN A 79 -30.33 20.76 13.89
N GLN A 80 -30.23 21.88 14.61
CA GLN A 80 -31.33 22.81 14.84
C GLN A 80 -31.62 23.70 13.62
N GLU A 81 -30.62 23.95 12.78
CA GLU A 81 -30.70 24.81 11.59
C GLU A 81 -30.48 23.97 10.31
N PRO A 82 -31.53 23.37 9.73
CA PRO A 82 -31.40 22.51 8.54
C PRO A 82 -30.93 23.27 7.28
N SER A 83 -31.00 24.61 7.31
CA SER A 83 -30.50 25.53 6.29
C SER A 83 -28.97 25.48 6.09
N LEU A 84 -28.23 25.06 7.13
CA LEU A 84 -26.76 24.98 7.13
C LEU A 84 -26.24 23.61 6.66
N THR A 85 -27.13 22.66 6.34
CA THR A 85 -26.75 21.31 5.88
C THR A 85 -26.94 21.16 4.37
N LEU A 86 -25.89 20.71 3.66
CA LEU A 86 -26.00 20.39 2.24
C LEU A 86 -26.94 19.18 2.06
N PRO A 87 -27.81 19.16 1.04
CA PRO A 87 -28.65 18.01 0.74
C PRO A 87 -27.78 16.77 0.50
N LYS A 88 -28.11 15.65 1.15
CA LYS A 88 -27.38 14.38 1.02
C LYS A 88 -27.56 13.81 -0.38
N ILE A 89 -26.78 14.29 -1.34
CA ILE A 89 -26.71 13.75 -2.70
C ILE A 89 -25.95 12.43 -2.63
N LYS A 90 -26.65 11.31 -2.80
CA LYS A 90 -26.06 9.97 -2.85
C LYS A 90 -25.34 9.81 -4.20
N VAL A 91 -24.07 10.19 -4.26
CA VAL A 91 -23.21 9.89 -5.42
C VAL A 91 -22.80 8.43 -5.33
N LYS A 92 -23.13 7.63 -6.36
CA LYS A 92 -22.63 6.26 -6.51
C LYS A 92 -21.15 6.33 -6.87
N VAL A 93 -20.28 6.17 -5.88
CA VAL A 93 -18.83 6.05 -6.11
C VAL A 93 -18.58 4.64 -6.65
N SER A 94 -18.14 4.54 -7.90
CA SER A 94 -17.62 3.29 -8.46
C SER A 94 -16.34 2.92 -7.72
N GLN A 95 -16.32 1.73 -7.11
CA GLN A 95 -15.10 1.18 -6.54
C GLN A 95 -14.14 0.92 -7.69
N GLN A 96 -12.95 1.53 -7.65
CA GLN A 96 -11.87 1.19 -8.57
C GLN A 96 -11.49 -0.26 -8.27
N GLU A 97 -11.68 -1.13 -9.26
CA GLU A 97 -11.22 -2.51 -9.21
C GLU A 97 -9.72 -2.49 -8.88
N ALA A 98 -9.36 -3.10 -7.76
CA ALA A 98 -7.95 -3.28 -7.41
C ALA A 98 -7.31 -4.08 -8.54
N GLU A 99 -6.19 -3.57 -9.07
CA GLU A 99 -5.41 -4.22 -10.11
C GLU A 99 -4.89 -5.59 -9.62
N GLU A 100 -5.74 -6.62 -9.64
CA GLU A 100 -5.39 -8.01 -9.30
C GLU A 100 -4.67 -8.73 -10.46
N ASN A 101 -4.55 -8.09 -11.63
CA ASN A 101 -3.98 -8.69 -12.84
C ASN A 101 -2.59 -8.16 -13.19
N ARG A 102 -1.65 -8.09 -12.23
CA ARG A 102 -0.25 -7.71 -12.54
C ARG A 102 0.75 -8.85 -12.62
N MET A 103 0.35 -10.11 -12.41
CA MET A 103 1.31 -11.21 -12.59
C MET A 103 0.67 -12.58 -12.79
N GLU A 104 -0.04 -12.76 -13.90
CA GLU A 104 -0.18 -14.08 -14.54
C GLU A 104 0.50 -14.04 -15.90
N GLU A 105 1.81 -14.26 -15.90
CA GLU A 105 2.54 -15.06 -16.90
C GLU A 105 3.94 -15.42 -16.40
#